data_AF-A0A537I4U1-F1
#
_entry.id   AF-A0A537I4U1-F1
#
_cell.length_a   1.000
_cell.length_b   1.000
_cell.length_c   1.000
_cell.angle_alpha   90.00
_cell.angle_beta   90.00
_cell.angle_gamma   90.00
#
_symmetry.space_group_name_H-M   'P 1'
#
loop_
_entity.id
_entity.type
_entity.pdbx_description
1 polymer ?
#
loop_
_entity_poly.entity_id
_entity_poly.type
_entity_poly.pdbx_seq_one_letter_code
_entity_poly.pdbx_strand_id
1 'polypeptide(L)' 'MNKISTYFKESYKELMEKVTWPTWSQLQQSTMIVLGATLVITAIVWIMDFASGGVLKFLYNQLFKS' A
#
# COMPACT_ATOMS: atom_id res chain seq x y z
N MET A 1 -40.21 15.07 5.92
CA MET A 1 -39.14 15.12 4.89
C MET A 1 -37.80 15.06 5.60
N ASN A 2 -37.24 13.88 5.77
CA ASN A 2 -36.03 13.67 6.56
C ASN A 2 -34.83 14.25 5.82
N LYS A 3 -34.28 15.37 6.31
CA LYS A 3 -33.12 16.09 5.73
C LYS A 3 -31.98 15.14 5.37
N ILE A 4 -31.75 14.12 6.20
CA ILE A 4 -30.73 13.08 6.02
C ILE A 4 -30.91 12.30 4.70
N SER A 5 -32.15 11.93 4.34
CA SER A 5 -32.42 11.19 3.09
C SER A 5 -32.10 12.02 1.86
N THR A 6 -32.34 13.33 1.91
CA THR A 6 -32.02 14.26 0.83
C THR A 6 -30.50 14.44 0.69
N TYR A 7 -29.78 14.58 1.81
CA TYR A 7 -28.31 14.69 1.79
C TYR A 7 -27.63 13.48 1.14
N PHE A 8 -28.01 12.25 1.51
CA PHE A 8 -27.46 11.07 0.86
C PHE A 8 -27.75 11.02 -0.65
N LYS A 9 -28.93 11.50 -1.05
CA LYS A 9 -29.35 11.52 -2.46
C LYS A 9 -28.59 12.58 -3.26
N GLU A 10 -28.34 13.75 -2.67
CA GLU A 10 -27.50 14.80 -3.26
C GLU A 10 -26.03 14.40 -3.31
N SER A 11 -25.46 13.84 -2.23
CA SER A 11 -24.07 13.35 -2.22
C SER A 11 -23.85 12.23 -3.23
N TYR A 12 -24.81 11.32 -3.42
CA TYR A 12 -24.71 10.29 -4.46
C TYR A 12 -24.69 10.91 -5.87
N LYS A 13 -25.53 11.92 -6.10
CA LYS A 13 -25.59 12.61 -7.38
C LYS A 13 -24.32 13.43 -7.65
N GLU A 14 -23.77 14.05 -6.62
CA GLU A 14 -22.51 14.81 -6.69
C GLU A 14 -21.30 13.89 -6.93
N LEU A 15 -21.21 12.75 -6.24
CA LEU A 15 -20.17 11.75 -6.49
C LEU A 15 -20.24 11.13 -7.90
N MET A 16 -21.39 11.20 -8.57
CA MET A 16 -21.60 10.63 -9.90
C MET A 16 -21.44 11.68 -11.02
N GLU A 17 -21.81 12.93 -10.77
CA GLU A 17 -21.70 14.05 -11.74
C GLU A 17 -20.37 14.82 -11.64
N LYS A 18 -19.70 14.86 -10.47
CA LYS A 18 -18.47 15.62 -10.23
C LYS A 18 -17.20 14.78 -10.07
N VAL A 19 -17.30 13.45 -10.11
CA VAL A 19 -16.12 12.57 -10.02
C VAL A 19 -16.03 11.71 -11.27
N THR A 20 -14.96 11.93 -12.04
CA THR A 20 -14.59 11.07 -13.15
C THR A 20 -14.02 9.77 -12.59
N TRP A 21 -14.86 8.77 -12.36
CA TRP A 21 -14.38 7.42 -12.07
C TRP A 21 -13.58 6.90 -13.26
N PRO A 22 -12.31 6.51 -13.06
CA PRO A 22 -11.54 5.87 -14.11
C PRO A 22 -12.24 4.58 -14.54
N THR A 23 -12.10 4.24 -15.83
CA THR A 23 -12.65 2.98 -16.34
C THR A 23 -12.00 1.80 -15.62
N TRP A 24 -12.70 0.66 -15.53
CA TRP A 24 -12.21 -0.55 -14.87
C TRP A 24 -10.81 -0.98 -15.33
N SER A 25 -10.47 -0.76 -16.60
CA SER A 25 -9.14 -1.04 -17.16
C SER A 25 -8.05 -0.11 -16.59
N GLN A 26 -8.35 1.19 -16.42
CA GLN A 26 -7.42 2.16 -15.84
C GLN A 26 -7.22 1.94 -14.34
N LEU A 27 -8.28 1.53 -13.63
CA LEU A 27 -8.20 1.11 -12.23
C LEU A 27 -7.24 -0.07 -12.08
N GLN A 28 -7.40 -1.11 -12.90
CA GLN A 28 -6.55 -2.29 -12.86
C GLN A 28 -5.09 -1.97 -13.22
N GLN A 29 -4.84 -1.11 -14.20
CA GLN A 29 -3.49 -0.63 -14.52
C GLN A 29 -2.83 0.07 -13.33
N SER A 30 -3.57 0.97 -12.68
CA SER A 30 -3.06 1.73 -11.52
C SER A 30 -2.76 0.78 -10.35
N THR A 31 -3.65 -0.19 -10.09
CA THR A 31 -3.44 -1.22 -9.07
C THR A 31 -2.22 -2.09 -9.39
N MET A 32 -2.00 -2.45 -10.64
CA MET A 32 -0.88 -3.30 -11.04
C MET A 32 0.47 -2.61 -10.83
N ILE A 33 0.54 -1.31 -11.12
CA ILE A 33 1.73 -0.49 -10.84
C ILE A 33 2.00 -0.45 -9.34
N VAL A 34 0.97 -0.21 -8.52
CA VAL A 34 1.10 -0.17 -7.05
C VAL A 34 1.54 -1.53 -6.50
N LEU A 35 0.96 -2.64 -6.99
CA LEU A 35 1.37 -4.00 -6.60
C LEU A 35 2.83 -4.30 -6.97
N GLY A 36 3.29 -3.84 -8.14
CA GLY A 36 4.69 -3.94 -8.52
C GLY A 36 5.60 -3.14 -7.57
N ALA A 37 5.21 -1.91 -7.24
CA ALA A 37 5.96 -1.06 -6.32
C ALA A 37 6.04 -1.64 -4.91
N THR A 38 4.94 -2.20 -4.37
CA THR A 38 4.94 -2.82 -3.04
C THR A 38 5.84 -4.06 -3.00
N LEU A 39 5.83 -4.91 -4.03
CA LEU A 39 6.72 -6.07 -4.14
C LEU A 39 8.20 -5.67 -4.11
N VAL A 40 8.56 -4.60 -4.83
CA VAL A 40 9.95 -4.10 -4.84
C VAL A 40 10.35 -3.60 -3.45
N ILE A 41 9.50 -2.83 -2.78
CA ILE A 41 9.77 -2.32 -1.43
C ILE A 41 9.92 -3.49 -0.45
N THR A 42 9.04 -4.49 -0.51
CA THR A 42 9.14 -5.69 0.32
C THR A 42 10.46 -6.44 0.09
N ALA A 43 10.90 -6.59 -1.17
CA ALA A 43 12.17 -7.24 -1.48
C ALA A 43 13.37 -6.48 -0.89
N ILE A 44 13.36 -5.16 -0.94
CA ILE A 44 14.43 -4.32 -0.37
C ILE A 44 14.48 -4.48 1.15
N VAL A 45 13.33 -4.39 1.83
CA VAL A 45 13.25 -4.57 3.29
C VAL A 45 13.73 -5.96 3.68
N TRP A 46 13.36 -7.00 2.93
CA TRP A 46 13.81 -8.36 3.19
C TRP A 46 15.34 -8.52 3.12
N ILE A 47 15.99 -7.86 2.16
CA ILE A 47 17.46 -7.83 2.05
C ILE A 47 18.07 -7.12 3.26
N MET A 48 17.49 -5.99 3.68
CA MET A 48 17.97 -5.25 4.84
C MET A 48 17.85 -6.05 6.14
N ASP A 49 16.75 -6.78 6.32
CA ASP A 49 16.53 -7.65 7.47
C ASP A 49 17.51 -8.84 7.48
N PHE A 50 17.74 -9.45 6.31
CA PHE A 50 18.71 -10.54 6.17
C PHE A 50 20.14 -10.07 6.48
N ALA A 51 20.54 -8.91 5.95
CA ALA A 51 21.84 -8.31 6.22
C ALA A 51 22.00 -7.99 7.71
N SER A 52 20.99 -7.37 8.33
CA SER A 52 21.01 -7.01 9.75
C SER A 52 21.11 -8.25 10.64
N GLY A 53 20.33 -9.30 10.35
CA GLY A 53 20.38 -10.58 11.08
C GLY A 53 21.72 -11.31 10.91
N GLY A 54 22.31 -11.26 9.70
CA GLY A 54 23.63 -11.82 9.43
C GLY A 54 24.75 -11.07 10.16
N VAL A 55 24.71 -9.73 10.13
CA VAL A 55 25.68 -8.87 10.83
C VAL A 55 25.58 -9.06 12.34
N LEU A 56 24.37 -9.07 12.92
CA LEU A 56 24.18 -9.29 14.35
C LEU A 56 24.66 -10.67 14.79
N LYS A 57 24.40 -11.73 14.02
CA LYS A 57 24.92 -13.08 14.30
C LYS A 57 26.45 -13.12 14.22
N PHE A 58 27.04 -12.44 13.24
CA PHE A 58 28.48 -12.36 13.09
C PHE A 58 29.14 -11.64 14.27
N LEU A 59 28.59 -10.48 14.67
CA LEU A 59 29.07 -9.71 15.81
C LEU A 59 28.89 -10.49 17.12
N TYR A 60 27.73 -11.12 17.34
CA TYR A 60 27.48 -11.92 18.54
C TYR A 60 28.45 -13.10 18.64
N ASN A 61 28.71 -13.80 17.53
CA ASN A 61 29.65 -14.92 17.51
C ASN A 61 31.11 -14.47 17.69
N GLN A 62 31.49 -13.23 17.34
CA GLN A 62 32.84 -12.71 17.60
C GLN A 62 33.01 -12.17 19.02
N LEU A 63 31.98 -11.57 19.62
CA LEU A 63 32.05 -10.94 20.94
C LEU A 63 31.72 -11.90 22.10
N PHE A 64 30.76 -12.80 21.93
CA PHE A 64 30.26 -13.68 23.01
C PHE A 64 30.74 -15.14 22.91
N LYS A 65 31.36 -15.52 21.79
CA LYS A 65 32.01 -16.83 21.62
C LYS A 65 33.54 -16.70 21.59
N SER A 66 34.06 -15.91 22.52
CA SER A 66 35.41 -16.04 23.08
C SER A 66 35.28 -16.50 24.52
#